data_AF-A0A3D4Z221-F1
#
_entry.id   AF-A0A3D4Z221-F1
#
_cell.length_a   1.000
_cell.length_b   1.000
_cell.length_c   1.000
_cell.angle_alpha   90.00
_cell.angle_beta   90.00
_cell.angle_gamma   90.00
#
_symmetry.space_group_name_H-M   'P 1'
#
loop_
_entity.id
_entity.type
_entity.pdbx_description
1 polymer ?
#
loop_
_entity_poly.entity_id
_entity_poly.type
_entity_poly.pdbx_seq_one_letter_code
_entity_poly.pdbx_strand_id
1 'polypeptide(L)' 'LCLPDDWQSFTLESLRHKLLLMPGELVHTGNIHTLKFPRNSPNKDVFEFALNKIKTLDALI' A
#
# COMPACT_ATOMS: atom_id res chain seq x y z
N LEU A 1 2.42 -9.71 -11.77
CA LEU A 1 1.88 -9.20 -10.50
C LEU A 1 0.38 -9.02 -10.67
N CYS A 2 -0.44 -9.99 -10.25
CA CYS A 2 -1.89 -9.83 -10.29
C CYS A 2 -2.32 -9.21 -8.95
N LEU A 3 -3.06 -8.10 -9.02
CA LEU A 3 -3.65 -7.45 -7.84
C LEU A 3 -4.76 -8.35 -7.25
N PRO A 4 -5.18 -8.13 -6.00
CA PRO A 4 -6.38 -8.77 -5.46
C PRO A 4 -7.61 -8.52 -6.34
N ASP A 5 -8.58 -9.41 -6.34
CA ASP A 5 -9.71 -9.42 -7.31
C ASP A 5 -10.44 -8.07 -7.41
N ASP A 6 -10.71 -7.44 -6.27
CA ASP A 6 -11.36 -6.11 -6.20
C ASP A 6 -10.54 -5.00 -6.87
N TRP A 7 -9.25 -5.23 -7.08
CA TRP A 7 -8.28 -4.27 -7.59
C TRP A 7 -7.80 -4.57 -9.03
N GLN A 8 -8.16 -5.73 -9.59
CA GLN A 8 -7.70 -6.18 -10.92
C GLN A 8 -8.26 -5.33 -12.06
N SER A 9 -9.44 -4.72 -11.88
CA SER A 9 -10.05 -3.88 -12.91
C SER A 9 -9.46 -2.45 -12.98
N PHE A 10 -8.58 -2.07 -12.07
CA PHE A 10 -8.01 -0.72 -12.06
C PHE A 10 -6.76 -0.60 -12.93
N THR A 11 -6.69 0.49 -13.67
CA THR A 11 -5.46 0.90 -14.37
C THR A 11 -4.43 1.45 -13.39
N LEU A 12 -3.14 1.46 -13.77
CA LEU A 12 -2.07 2.07 -12.95
C LEU A 12 -2.39 3.53 -12.57
N GLU A 13 -2.97 4.29 -13.49
CA GLU A 13 -3.42 5.66 -13.22
C GLU A 13 -4.48 5.71 -12.13
N SER A 14 -5.48 4.84 -12.20
CA SER A 14 -6.55 4.75 -11.20
C SER A 14 -6.01 4.36 -9.83
N LEU A 15 -5.07 3.41 -9.79
CA LEU A 15 -4.39 2.98 -8.57
C LEU A 15 -3.59 4.12 -7.94
N ARG A 16 -2.84 4.87 -8.75
CA ARG A 16 -2.05 6.01 -8.29
C ARG A 16 -2.94 7.10 -7.70
N HIS A 17 -4.04 7.44 -8.38
CA HIS A 17 -4.99 8.41 -7.84
C HIS A 17 -5.60 7.94 -6.53
N LYS A 18 -6.02 6.68 -6.44
CA LYS A 18 -6.54 6.12 -5.19
C LYS A 18 -5.53 6.18 -4.06
N LEU A 19 -4.27 5.85 -4.31
CA LEU A 19 -3.20 5.94 -3.31
C LEU A 19 -2.99 7.37 -2.79
N LEU A 20 -3.05 8.37 -3.67
CA LEU A 20 -2.92 9.78 -3.29
C LEU A 20 -4.09 10.28 -2.42
N LEU A 21 -5.28 9.71 -2.61
CA LEU A 21 -6.48 10.04 -1.85
C LEU A 21 -6.59 9.30 -0.52
N MET A 22 -5.70 8.34 -0.25
CA MET A 22 -5.75 7.62 1.02
C MET A 22 -5.32 8.54 2.15
N PRO A 23 -6.11 8.62 3.23
CA PRO A 23 -5.71 9.38 4.40
C PRO A 23 -4.43 8.77 4.94
N GLY A 24 -3.37 9.57 5.01
CA GLY A 24 -2.14 9.20 5.68
C GLY A 24 -2.16 9.74 7.11
N GLU A 25 -1.81 8.91 8.07
CA GLU A 25 -1.51 9.38 9.42
C GLU A 25 -0.06 9.86 9.46
N LEU A 26 0.14 11.12 9.85
CA LEU A 26 1.48 11.62 10.11
C LEU A 26 1.95 11.03 11.44
N VAL A 27 2.83 10.05 11.37
CA VAL A 27 3.38 9.37 12.54
C VAL A 27 4.82 9.80 12.72
N HIS A 28 5.16 10.21 13.94
CA HIS A 28 6.53 10.45 14.34
C HIS A 28 7.15 9.12 14.77
N THR A 29 8.08 8.59 13.96
CA THR A 29 8.81 7.35 14.30
C THR A 29 10.27 7.72 14.50
N GLY A 30 10.72 7.87 15.75
CA GLY A 30 12.04 8.42 16.06
C GLY A 30 12.13 9.90 15.67
N ASN A 31 13.20 10.32 14.99
CA ASN A 31 13.42 11.70 14.53
C ASN A 31 12.90 11.98 13.10
N ILE A 32 12.06 11.09 12.53
CA ILE A 32 11.56 11.21 11.15
C ILE A 32 10.03 11.29 11.16
N HIS A 33 9.50 12.29 10.46
CA HIS A 33 8.08 12.38 10.15
C HIS A 33 7.76 11.44 9.00
N THR A 34 7.01 10.39 9.30
CA THR A 34 6.63 9.37 8.32
C THR A 34 5.12 9.41 8.09
N LEU A 35 4.69 9.44 6.84
CA LEU A 35 3.31 9.15 6.48
C LEU A 35 3.10 7.64 6.55
N LYS A 36 2.26 7.20 7.48
CA LYS A 36 1.84 5.80 7.60
C LYS A 36 0.39 5.66 7.19
N PHE A 37 0.04 4.48 6.69
CA PHE A 37 -1.37 4.17 6.50
C PHE A 37 -2.09 4.11 7.85
N PRO A 38 -3.37 4.53 7.91
CA PRO A 38 -4.16 4.48 9.13
C PRO A 38 -4.28 3.04 9.59
N ARG A 39 -4.14 2.81 10.90
CA ARG A 39 -4.21 1.44 11.46
C ARG A 39 -5.54 0.73 11.15
N ASN A 40 -6.61 1.49 10.96
CA ASN A 40 -7.96 0.99 10.68
C ASN A 40 -8.37 1.19 9.21
N SER A 41 -7.40 1.29 8.29
CA SER A 41 -7.72 1.37 6.86
C SER A 41 -8.43 0.08 6.40
N PRO A 42 -9.55 0.17 5.68
CA PRO A 42 -10.25 -1.00 5.15
C PRO A 42 -9.40 -1.78 4.13
N ASN A 43 -8.35 -1.16 3.60
CA ASN A 43 -7.47 -1.75 2.59
C ASN A 43 -6.15 -2.30 3.18
N LYS A 44 -6.03 -2.38 4.51
CA LYS A 44 -4.80 -2.80 5.19
C LYS A 44 -4.29 -4.16 4.68
N ASP A 45 -5.18 -5.15 4.62
CA ASP A 45 -4.83 -6.53 4.21
C ASP A 45 -4.31 -6.58 2.76
N VAL A 46 -4.90 -5.76 1.89
CA VAL A 46 -4.48 -5.63 0.48
C VAL A 46 -3.06 -5.05 0.39
N PHE A 47 -2.74 -4.04 1.19
CA PHE A 47 -1.38 -3.48 1.21
C PHE A 47 -0.37 -4.46 1.79
N GLU A 48 -0.69 -5.12 2.91
CA GLU A 48 0.20 -6.13 3.50
C GLU A 48 0.47 -7.28 2.54
N PHE A 49 -0.56 -7.76 1.83
CA PHE A 49 -0.41 -8.76 0.77
C PHE A 49 0.53 -8.28 -0.34
N ALA A 50 0.31 -7.08 -0.87
CA ALA A 50 1.14 -6.53 -1.94
C ALA A 50 2.60 -6.35 -1.49
N LEU A 51 2.81 -5.85 -0.27
CA LEU A 51 4.13 -5.55 0.28
C LEU A 51 4.92 -6.83 0.57
N ASN A 52 4.26 -7.87 1.09
CA ASN A 52 4.87 -9.20 1.25
C ASN A 52 5.24 -9.83 -0.10
N LYS A 53 4.40 -9.63 -1.13
CA LYS A 53 4.67 -10.14 -2.49
C LYS A 53 5.85 -9.41 -3.14
N ILE A 54 5.99 -8.10 -2.93
CA ILE A 54 7.15 -7.32 -3.39
C ILE A 54 8.42 -7.80 -2.68
N LYS A 55 8.40 -7.94 -1.36
CA LYS A 55 9.56 -8.44 -0.59
C LYS A 55 10.00 -9.84 -0.99
N THR A 56 9.06 -10.74 -1.27
CA THR A 56 9.39 -12.08 -1.74
C THR A 56 9.98 -12.07 -3.15
N LEU A 57 9.56 -11.16 -4.02
CA LEU A 57 10.18 -11.00 -5.35
C LEU A 57 11.57 -10.38 -5.26
N ASP A 58 11.77 -9.39 -4.39
CA ASP A 58 13.06 -8.73 -4.18
C ASP A 58 14.09 -9.68 -3.55
N ALA A 59 13.65 -10.59 -2.67
CA ALA A 59 14.50 -11.64 -2.08
C ALA A 59 14.88 -12.76 -3.06
N LEU A 60 14.28 -12.80 -4.26
CA LEU A 60 14.58 -13.77 -5.32
C LEU A 60 15.53 -13.20 -6.38
N ILE A 61 15.93 -11.93 -6.26
CA ILE A 61 16.87 -11.22 -7.15
C ILE A 61 18.18 -11.01 -6.40
#